data_AF-A0A0F8W0V2-F1
#
_entry.id   AF-A0A0F8W0V2-F1
#
_cell.length_a   1.000
_cell.length_b   1.000
_cell.length_c   1.000
_cell.angle_alpha   90.00
_cell.angle_beta   90.00
_cell.angle_gamma   90.00
#
_symmetry.space_group_name_H-M   'P 1'
#
loop_
_entity.id
_entity.type
_entity.pdbx_description
1 polymer ?
#
loop_
_entity_poly.entity_id
_entity_poly.type
_entity_poly.pdbx_seq_one_letter_code
_entity_poly.pdbx_strand_id
1 'polypeptide(L)'
;MKYIHIPKWNLAIAVTPKCGSTSIYQAIHDEFNCTDVHCTDRFESLSTEQVRASLPVLFVVRHPLDRFISVWRQRTLPQYESASGKTLLGLTPRQLWDGRDRGDDHWKSQTRLLGCLRYQATIVRLEDLSTYWRFMTPSTVELPHVNATGREWPTELDRRLVKSIDTYYAADIEMYNGAVKWVS
;
A
#
# COMPACT_ATOMS: atom_id res chain seq x y z
N MET A 1 16.20 -36.19 -17.17
CA MET A 1 15.36 -35.63 -16.08
C MET A 1 15.83 -34.20 -15.84
N LYS A 2 15.02 -33.20 -16.17
CA LYS A 2 15.38 -31.79 -15.97
C LYS A 2 14.86 -31.35 -14.61
N TYR A 3 15.76 -31.07 -13.67
CA TYR A 3 15.42 -30.39 -12.45
C TYR A 3 15.58 -28.89 -12.68
N ILE A 4 14.48 -28.15 -12.60
CA ILE A 4 14.49 -26.70 -12.58
C ILE A 4 14.47 -26.31 -11.11
N HIS A 5 15.57 -25.76 -10.61
CA HIS A 5 15.64 -25.20 -9.26
C HIS A 5 15.42 -23.69 -9.37
N ILE A 6 14.30 -23.20 -8.84
CA ILE A 6 13.99 -21.78 -8.74
C ILE A 6 14.23 -21.37 -7.28
N PRO A 7 15.32 -20.64 -6.95
CA PRO A 7 15.46 -20.04 -5.63
C PRO A 7 14.28 -19.11 -5.35
N LYS A 8 13.82 -19.15 -4.11
CA LYS A 8 12.53 -18.64 -3.66
C LYS A 8 12.42 -17.14 -3.98
N TRP A 9 11.28 -16.72 -4.53
CA TRP A 9 10.82 -15.32 -4.66
C TRP A 9 11.36 -14.48 -5.82
N ASN A 10 11.14 -14.95 -7.04
CA ASN A 10 10.98 -14.08 -8.21
C ASN A 10 9.66 -13.29 -8.11
N LEU A 11 9.48 -12.46 -7.07
CA LEU A 11 8.25 -11.73 -6.79
C LEU A 11 8.55 -10.23 -6.63
N ALA A 12 7.91 -9.40 -7.43
CA ALA A 12 7.90 -7.95 -7.20
C ALA A 12 6.73 -7.59 -6.29
N ILE A 13 6.98 -6.93 -5.15
CA ILE A 13 5.93 -6.44 -4.26
C ILE A 13 5.76 -4.95 -4.49
N ALA A 14 4.64 -4.58 -5.09
CA ALA A 14 4.26 -3.20 -5.32
C ALA A 14 3.29 -2.76 -4.21
N VAL A 15 3.72 -1.79 -3.40
CA VAL A 15 2.93 -1.27 -2.29
C VAL A 15 2.68 0.21 -2.50
N THR A 16 1.40 0.59 -2.51
CA THR A 16 1.02 2.00 -2.64
C THR A 16 1.21 2.76 -1.31
N PRO A 17 1.34 4.10 -1.34
CA PRO A 17 1.44 4.88 -0.13
C PRO A 17 0.31 4.57 0.87
N LYS A 18 0.68 4.38 2.14
CA LYS A 18 -0.24 4.05 3.26
C LYS A 18 -0.90 2.67 3.21
N CYS A 19 -0.37 1.77 2.38
CA CYS A 19 -0.72 0.35 2.38
C CYS A 19 0.34 -0.50 3.08
N GLY A 20 1.00 0.04 4.11
CA GLY A 20 1.96 -0.70 4.92
C GLY A 20 3.36 -0.85 4.32
N SER A 21 3.70 -0.09 3.27
CA SER A 21 4.97 -0.21 2.52
C SER A 21 6.21 -0.29 3.42
N THR A 22 6.36 0.63 4.38
CA THR A 22 7.50 0.64 5.32
C THR A 22 7.56 -0.61 6.19
N SER A 23 6.43 -1.03 6.76
CA SER A 23 6.38 -2.17 7.67
C SER A 23 6.55 -3.49 6.94
N ILE A 24 5.99 -3.62 5.73
CA ILE A 24 6.16 -4.80 4.86
C ILE A 24 7.63 -4.92 4.46
N TYR A 25 8.23 -3.80 4.03
CA TYR A 25 9.65 -3.75 3.70
C TYR A 25 10.52 -4.22 4.86
N GLN A 26 10.34 -3.64 6.05
CA GLN A 26 11.12 -4.00 7.23
C GLN A 26 10.98 -5.49 7.57
N ALA A 27 9.76 -6.03 7.58
CA ALA A 27 9.53 -7.44 7.91
C ALA A 27 10.22 -8.40 6.93
N ILE A 28 10.19 -8.10 5.63
CA ILE A 28 10.88 -8.89 4.61
C ILE A 28 12.39 -8.74 4.76
N HIS A 29 12.87 -7.51 4.95
CA HIS A 29 14.29 -7.24 5.12
C HIS A 29 14.88 -7.97 6.33
N ASP A 30 14.18 -7.92 7.48
CA ASP A 30 14.57 -8.58 8.73
C ASP A 30 14.58 -10.11 8.60
N GLU A 31 13.59 -10.71 7.93
CA GLU A 31 13.53 -12.16 7.77
C GLU A 31 14.68 -12.68 6.88
N PHE A 32 14.98 -11.97 5.80
CA PHE A 32 15.88 -12.49 4.77
C PHE A 32 17.32 -11.97 4.89
N ASN A 33 17.63 -11.15 5.89
CA ASN A 33 18.91 -10.45 6.01
C ASN A 33 19.31 -9.82 4.67
N CYS A 34 18.34 -9.23 3.97
CA CYS A 34 18.58 -8.56 2.71
C CYS A 34 19.63 -7.48 2.97
N THR A 35 20.80 -7.60 2.37
CA THR A 35 21.71 -6.45 2.27
C THR A 35 21.17 -5.55 1.16
N ASP A 36 21.45 -4.24 1.18
CA ASP A 36 20.98 -3.25 0.18
C ASP A 36 21.26 -3.65 -1.29
N VAL A 37 22.13 -4.65 -1.51
CA VAL A 37 22.46 -5.22 -2.82
C VAL A 37 21.40 -6.20 -3.35
N HIS A 38 20.57 -6.79 -2.48
CA HIS A 38 19.54 -7.78 -2.81
C HIS A 38 18.12 -7.20 -2.87
N CYS A 39 17.90 -6.03 -2.27
CA CYS A 39 16.65 -5.29 -2.31
C CYS A 39 16.90 -3.94 -2.97
N THR A 40 16.51 -3.77 -4.23
CA THR A 40 16.64 -2.47 -4.89
C THR A 40 15.63 -1.49 -4.30
N ASP A 41 16.13 -0.55 -3.50
CA ASP A 41 15.43 0.53 -2.78
C ASP A 41 14.82 1.62 -3.70
N ARG A 42 14.20 1.23 -4.81
CA ARG A 42 13.73 2.20 -5.80
C ARG A 42 12.26 2.50 -5.61
N PHE A 43 12.01 3.61 -4.91
CA PHE A 43 10.83 4.48 -5.07
C PHE A 43 10.76 5.12 -6.48
N GLU A 44 11.37 4.52 -7.49
CA GLU A 44 11.20 4.96 -8.86
C GLU A 44 9.89 4.37 -9.35
N SER A 45 9.05 5.22 -9.95
CA SER A 45 7.90 4.78 -10.74
C SER A 45 8.31 3.52 -11.48
N LEU A 46 7.72 2.37 -11.14
CA LEU A 46 8.02 1.11 -11.81
C LEU A 46 7.63 1.31 -13.27
N SER A 47 8.57 1.82 -14.07
CA SER A 47 8.45 1.75 -15.50
C SER A 47 8.47 0.26 -15.81
N THR A 48 7.59 -0.13 -16.72
CA THR A 48 7.40 -1.51 -17.19
C THR A 48 8.69 -2.22 -17.61
N GLU A 49 9.79 -1.48 -17.77
CA GLU A 49 11.09 -1.98 -18.18
C GLU A 49 11.94 -2.50 -17.00
N GLN A 50 11.72 -2.03 -15.77
CA GLN A 50 12.49 -2.46 -14.58
C GLN A 50 11.91 -3.71 -13.91
N VAL A 51 10.58 -3.85 -13.88
CA VAL A 51 9.95 -5.15 -13.57
C VAL A 51 10.14 -5.99 -14.82
N ARG A 52 11.22 -6.79 -14.87
CA ARG A 52 11.42 -7.77 -15.95
C ARG A 52 10.08 -8.46 -16.19
N ALA A 53 9.58 -8.46 -17.44
CA ALA A 53 8.26 -8.95 -17.86
C ALA A 53 7.95 -10.42 -17.46
N SER A 54 8.84 -11.08 -16.73
CA SER A 54 8.79 -12.45 -16.24
C SER A 54 8.59 -12.58 -14.73
N LEU A 55 8.55 -11.49 -13.96
CA LEU A 55 8.35 -11.56 -12.50
C LEU A 55 6.85 -11.39 -12.16
N PRO A 56 6.23 -12.39 -11.48
CA PRO A 56 4.98 -12.18 -10.77
C PRO A 56 4.99 -10.90 -9.93
N VAL A 57 3.89 -10.13 -9.96
CA VAL A 57 3.73 -8.91 -9.16
C VAL A 57 2.67 -9.16 -8.10
N LEU A 58 2.99 -8.89 -6.83
CA LEU A 58 2.02 -8.78 -5.75
C LEU A 58 1.72 -7.30 -5.52
N PHE A 59 0.49 -6.88 -5.75
CA PHE A 59 0.06 -5.49 -5.54
C PHE A 59 -0.80 -5.38 -4.29
N VAL A 60 -0.28 -4.71 -3.26
CA VAL A 60 -0.93 -4.59 -1.96
C VAL A 60 -1.83 -3.35 -1.94
N VAL A 61 -3.11 -3.57 -1.62
CA VAL A 61 -4.15 -2.53 -1.58
C VAL A 61 -4.74 -2.38 -0.19
N ARG A 62 -5.23 -1.19 0.12
CA ARG A 62 -5.97 -0.88 1.34
C ARG A 62 -7.28 -0.20 0.99
N HIS A 63 -8.31 -0.41 1.82
CA HIS A 63 -9.57 0.30 1.67
C HIS A 63 -9.30 1.82 1.56
N PRO A 64 -9.84 2.53 0.57
CA PRO A 64 -9.46 3.93 0.31
C PRO A 64 -9.69 4.86 1.49
N LEU A 65 -10.75 4.61 2.27
CA LEU A 65 -11.03 5.39 3.48
C LEU A 65 -9.97 5.18 4.57
N ASP A 66 -9.56 3.93 4.81
CA ASP A 66 -8.52 3.63 5.80
C ASP A 66 -7.16 4.17 5.35
N ARG A 67 -6.90 4.11 4.04
CA ARG A 67 -5.73 4.72 3.42
C ARG A 67 -5.73 6.24 3.67
N PHE A 68 -6.86 6.91 3.43
CA PHE A 68 -7.04 8.33 3.68
C PHE A 68 -6.80 8.68 5.16
N ILE A 69 -7.42 7.95 6.10
CA ILE A 69 -7.24 8.17 7.54
C ILE A 69 -5.76 8.02 7.91
N SER A 70 -5.07 7.05 7.32
CA SER A 70 -3.64 6.84 7.53
C SER A 70 -2.77 7.96 6.95
N VAL A 71 -3.18 8.60 5.84
CA VAL A 71 -2.54 9.81 5.33
C VAL A 71 -2.75 10.94 6.31
N TRP A 72 -4.00 11.18 6.71
CA TRP A 72 -4.38 12.25 7.63
C TRP A 72 -3.58 12.17 8.93
N ARG A 73 -3.65 11.04 9.63
CA ARG A 73 -2.93 10.85 10.89
C ARG A 73 -1.44 11.11 10.77
N GLN A 74 -0.78 10.69 9.69
CA GLN A 74 0.66 10.97 9.52
C GLN A 74 0.91 12.47 9.28
N ARG A 75 0.14 13.09 8.39
CA ARG A 75 0.39 14.47 7.97
C ARG A 75 0.12 15.48 9.08
N THR A 76 -0.75 15.13 10.02
CA THR A 76 -1.07 15.98 11.16
C THR A 76 -0.18 15.71 12.38
N LEU A 77 0.88 14.92 12.26
CA LEU A 77 1.86 14.74 13.35
C LEU A 77 2.75 15.98 13.48
N PRO A 78 3.19 16.34 14.71
CA PRO A 78 4.06 17.50 14.93
C PRO A 78 5.36 17.46 14.12
N GLN A 79 5.91 16.27 13.90
CA GLN A 79 7.16 16.04 13.18
C GLN A 79 7.00 15.95 11.65
N TYR A 80 5.78 16.11 11.13
CA TYR A 80 5.56 16.05 9.68
C TYR A 80 5.80 17.42 9.04
N GLU A 81 6.82 17.50 8.18
CA GLU A 81 7.06 18.65 7.33
C GLU A 81 6.44 18.41 5.94
N SER A 82 5.51 19.26 5.52
CA SER A 82 4.98 19.18 4.16
C SER A 82 6.05 19.67 3.16
N ALA A 83 5.98 19.19 1.90
CA ALA A 83 6.87 19.63 0.83
C ALA A 83 6.85 21.15 0.59
N SER A 84 5.77 21.82 1.03
CA SER A 84 5.60 23.28 0.93
C SER A 84 6.09 24.06 2.16
N GLY A 85 6.64 23.38 3.17
CA GLY A 85 7.02 23.98 4.46
C GLY A 85 5.83 24.38 5.35
N LYS A 86 4.58 24.17 4.91
CA LYS A 86 3.38 24.44 5.70
C LYS A 86 3.18 23.37 6.78
N THR A 87 2.88 23.80 7.99
CA THR A 87 2.41 22.92 9.06
C THR A 87 1.00 22.42 8.74
N LEU A 88 0.80 21.11 8.87
CA LEU A 88 -0.51 20.47 8.73
C LEU A 88 -1.03 19.96 10.08
N LEU A 89 -0.34 20.31 11.18
CA LEU A 89 -0.71 19.94 12.54
C LEU A 89 -2.13 20.45 12.86
N GLY A 90 -2.96 19.57 13.44
CA GLY A 90 -4.29 19.91 13.91
C GLY A 90 -5.36 20.09 12.82
N LEU A 91 -5.05 19.84 11.54
CA LEU A 91 -6.07 19.83 10.50
C LEU A 91 -7.08 18.72 10.76
N THR A 92 -8.36 19.03 10.58
CA THR A 92 -9.43 18.02 10.55
C THR A 92 -9.33 17.17 9.27
N PRO A 93 -9.92 15.96 9.24
CA PRO A 93 -10.02 15.16 8.02
C PRO A 93 -10.60 15.96 6.83
N ARG A 94 -11.64 16.78 7.08
CA ARG A 94 -12.26 17.62 6.04
C ARG A 94 -11.31 18.68 5.51
N GLN A 95 -10.63 19.42 6.38
CA GLN A 95 -9.66 20.44 5.94
C GLN A 95 -8.51 19.83 5.14
N LEU A 96 -8.00 18.67 5.54
CA LEU A 96 -6.96 17.99 4.79
C LEU A 96 -7.49 17.48 3.43
N TRP A 97 -8.71 16.94 3.40
CA TRP A 97 -9.35 16.53 2.15
C TRP A 97 -9.50 17.69 1.18
N ASP A 98 -10.04 18.82 1.64
CA ASP A 98 -10.31 19.99 0.80
C ASP A 98 -9.01 20.66 0.32
N GLY A 99 -7.96 20.67 1.15
CA GLY A 99 -6.65 21.22 0.86
C GLY A 99 -5.65 20.26 0.20
N ARG A 100 -6.10 19.08 -0.25
CA ARG A 100 -5.21 18.05 -0.83
C ARG A 100 -4.50 18.54 -2.10
N ASP A 101 -3.20 18.30 -2.17
CA ASP A 101 -2.41 18.58 -3.37
C ASP A 101 -2.58 17.46 -4.40
N ARG A 102 -3.17 17.76 -5.56
CA ARG A 102 -3.41 16.75 -6.61
C ARG A 102 -2.12 16.23 -7.26
N GLY A 103 -0.98 16.93 -7.08
CA GLY A 103 0.32 16.49 -7.56
C GLY A 103 0.97 15.39 -6.72
N ASP A 104 0.52 15.22 -5.47
CA ASP A 104 1.15 14.35 -4.48
C ASP A 104 0.61 12.91 -4.54
N ASP A 105 1.55 11.95 -4.60
CA ASP A 105 1.30 10.53 -4.82
C ASP A 105 0.37 9.88 -3.77
N HIS A 106 0.30 10.43 -2.57
CA HIS A 106 -0.60 9.91 -1.52
C HIS A 106 -2.09 10.05 -1.90
N TRP A 107 -2.41 11.00 -2.78
CA TRP A 107 -3.77 11.28 -3.26
C TRP A 107 -4.08 10.64 -4.61
N LYS A 108 -3.09 10.04 -5.27
CA LYS A 108 -3.32 9.27 -6.50
C LYS A 108 -4.09 7.99 -6.16
N SER A 109 -4.99 7.58 -7.05
CA SER A 109 -5.72 6.33 -6.86
C SER A 109 -4.76 5.14 -6.97
N GLN A 110 -4.99 4.09 -6.20
CA GLN A 110 -4.21 2.84 -6.26
C GLN A 110 -4.32 2.20 -7.63
N THR A 111 -5.49 2.27 -8.26
CA THR A 111 -5.71 1.87 -9.65
C THR A 111 -4.82 2.62 -10.64
N ARG A 112 -4.60 3.93 -10.44
CA ARG A 112 -3.70 4.73 -11.27
C ARG A 112 -2.24 4.34 -11.04
N LEU A 113 -1.86 4.07 -9.78
CA LEU A 113 -0.51 3.61 -9.42
C LEU A 113 -0.22 2.20 -9.93
N LEU A 114 -1.22 1.33 -10.01
CA LEU A 114 -1.11 0.00 -10.60
C LEU A 114 -0.79 0.07 -12.10
N GLY A 115 -1.42 1.01 -12.81
CA GLY A 115 -1.10 1.31 -14.21
C GLY A 115 -1.08 0.07 -15.11
N CYS A 116 0.00 -0.08 -15.88
CA CYS A 116 0.23 -1.19 -16.79
C CYS A 116 0.48 -2.54 -16.09
N LEU A 117 0.80 -2.56 -14.79
CA LEU A 117 1.00 -3.80 -14.03
C LEU A 117 -0.31 -4.56 -13.80
N ARG A 118 -1.48 -3.94 -14.07
CA ARG A 118 -2.80 -4.54 -13.84
C ARG A 118 -2.98 -5.93 -14.43
N TYR A 119 -2.35 -6.21 -15.57
CA TYR A 119 -2.50 -7.50 -16.27
C TYR A 119 -1.62 -8.62 -15.70
N GLN A 120 -0.62 -8.29 -14.88
CA GLN A 120 0.32 -9.26 -14.30
C GLN A 120 0.29 -9.30 -12.76
N ALA A 121 -0.42 -8.36 -12.13
CA ALA A 121 -0.48 -8.24 -10.68
C ALA A 121 -1.55 -9.15 -10.06
N THR A 122 -1.14 -9.90 -9.04
CA THR A 122 -2.06 -10.45 -8.05
C THR A 122 -2.36 -9.37 -7.02
N ILE A 123 -3.63 -9.00 -6.88
CA ILE A 123 -4.05 -7.92 -6.00
C ILE A 123 -4.47 -8.52 -4.66
N VAL A 124 -3.87 -8.04 -3.57
CA VAL A 124 -4.11 -8.56 -2.21
C VAL A 124 -4.40 -7.41 -1.25
N ARG A 125 -5.42 -7.59 -0.41
CA ARG A 125 -5.78 -6.61 0.61
C ARG A 125 -4.75 -6.64 1.74
N LEU A 126 -4.39 -5.49 2.28
CA LEU A 126 -3.41 -5.38 3.35
C LEU A 126 -3.79 -6.24 4.57
N GLU A 127 -5.08 -6.31 4.92
CA GLU A 127 -5.55 -7.15 6.01
C GLU A 127 -5.39 -8.66 5.76
N ASP A 128 -5.37 -9.10 4.50
CA ASP A 128 -5.22 -10.50 4.11
C ASP A 128 -3.76 -10.86 3.78
N LEU A 129 -2.86 -9.87 3.77
CA LEU A 129 -1.50 -10.02 3.24
C LEU A 129 -0.70 -11.09 3.98
N SER A 130 -0.74 -11.11 5.31
CA SER A 130 -0.02 -12.11 6.11
C SER A 130 -0.50 -13.53 5.83
N THR A 131 -1.82 -13.72 5.71
CA THR A 131 -2.41 -15.01 5.34
C THR A 131 -1.95 -15.44 3.95
N TYR A 132 -2.07 -14.56 2.96
CA TYR A 132 -1.60 -14.81 1.60
C TYR A 132 -0.10 -15.16 1.58
N TRP A 133 0.70 -14.44 2.33
CA TRP A 133 2.14 -14.64 2.45
C TRP A 133 2.52 -15.99 3.05
N ARG A 134 1.80 -16.47 4.07
CA ARG A 134 2.03 -17.82 4.62
C ARG A 134 1.69 -18.92 3.62
N PHE A 135 0.69 -18.71 2.76
CA PHE A 135 0.27 -19.71 1.79
C PHE A 135 1.18 -19.79 0.57
N MET A 136 1.60 -18.64 0.04
CA MET A 136 2.35 -18.61 -1.21
C MET A 136 3.82 -18.97 -1.03
N THR A 137 4.24 -19.23 0.22
CA THR A 137 5.62 -19.03 0.59
C THR A 137 6.01 -19.85 1.82
N PRO A 138 7.29 -20.27 1.93
CA PRO A 138 7.77 -21.00 3.10
C PRO A 138 8.22 -20.07 4.23
N SER A 139 7.93 -18.77 4.14
CA SER A 139 8.26 -17.77 5.17
C SER A 139 7.40 -18.00 6.42
N THR A 140 8.00 -17.75 7.58
CA THR A 140 7.29 -17.73 8.87
C THR A 140 7.05 -16.32 9.37
N VAL A 141 7.48 -15.29 8.64
CA VAL A 141 7.31 -13.90 9.07
C VAL A 141 5.83 -13.53 9.04
N GLU A 142 5.43 -12.82 10.08
CA GLU A 142 4.12 -12.19 10.11
C GLU A 142 4.23 -10.82 9.45
N LEU A 143 3.70 -10.71 8.23
CA LEU A 143 3.61 -9.41 7.58
C LEU A 143 2.60 -8.54 8.30
N PRO A 144 2.83 -7.21 8.35
CA PRO A 144 1.98 -6.31 9.10
C PRO A 144 0.54 -6.36 8.59
N HIS A 145 -0.39 -6.62 9.50
CA HIS A 145 -1.80 -6.34 9.28
C HIS A 145 -2.06 -4.83 9.39
N VAL A 146 -3.21 -4.38 8.89
CA VAL A 146 -3.68 -2.98 8.97
C VAL A 146 -3.25 -2.38 10.30
N ASN A 147 -2.35 -1.39 10.23
CA ASN A 147 -1.72 -0.80 11.42
C ASN A 147 -2.74 -0.57 12.54
N ALA A 148 -2.38 -1.00 13.76
CA ALA A 148 -3.16 -0.79 14.98
C ALA A 148 -3.43 0.70 15.31
N THR A 149 -2.90 1.64 14.53
CA THR A 149 -3.09 3.08 14.66
C THR A 149 -4.50 3.57 14.31
N GLY A 150 -5.49 2.68 14.15
CA GLY A 150 -6.86 3.06 13.79
C GLY A 150 -7.98 2.21 14.33
N ARG A 151 -7.89 1.74 15.57
CA ARG A 151 -9.03 1.08 16.23
C ARG A 151 -10.22 2.03 16.45
N GLU A 152 -10.00 3.33 16.48
CA GLU A 152 -11.07 4.32 16.58
C GLU A 152 -11.25 5.09 15.28
N TRP A 153 -12.49 5.09 14.81
CA TRP A 153 -12.95 5.96 13.74
C TRP A 153 -12.89 7.42 14.22
N PRO A 154 -12.22 8.32 13.49
CA PRO A 154 -12.24 9.75 13.81
C PRO A 154 -13.68 10.26 13.93
N THR A 155 -14.01 10.93 15.04
CA THR A 155 -15.35 11.51 15.25
C THR A 155 -15.63 12.62 14.23
N GLU A 156 -14.58 13.20 13.64
CA GLU A 156 -14.62 14.23 12.62
C GLU A 156 -14.91 13.71 11.20
N LEU A 157 -15.05 12.39 11.00
CA LEU A 157 -15.48 11.80 9.72
C LEU A 157 -17.00 11.78 9.58
N ASP A 158 -17.54 12.87 9.04
CA ASP A 158 -18.96 12.93 8.70
C ASP A 158 -19.29 12.07 7.45
N ARG A 159 -20.56 11.66 7.33
CA ARG A 159 -21.06 10.84 6.20
C ARG A 159 -20.86 11.48 4.83
N ARG A 160 -20.87 12.82 4.74
CA ARG A 160 -20.69 13.53 3.46
C ARG A 160 -19.24 13.45 3.00
N LEU A 161 -18.28 13.56 3.93
CA LEU A 161 -16.87 13.39 3.67
C LEU A 161 -16.58 11.96 3.22
N VAL A 162 -17.09 10.96 3.96
CA VAL A 162 -16.95 9.54 3.58
C VAL A 162 -17.47 9.30 2.15
N LYS A 163 -18.69 9.76 1.84
CA LYS A 163 -19.25 9.64 0.48
C LYS A 163 -18.38 10.33 -0.58
N SER A 164 -17.78 11.47 -0.25
CA SER A 164 -16.90 12.20 -1.17
C SER A 164 -15.61 11.42 -1.45
N ILE A 165 -15.03 10.82 -0.42
CA ILE A 165 -13.84 9.95 -0.52
C ILE A 165 -14.18 8.71 -1.33
N ASP A 166 -15.30 8.04 -1.04
CA ASP A 166 -15.72 6.84 -1.75
C ASP A 166 -15.98 7.12 -3.23
N THR A 167 -16.63 8.24 -3.55
CA THR A 167 -16.89 8.65 -4.94
C THR A 167 -15.57 8.93 -5.66
N TYR A 168 -14.64 9.65 -5.02
CA TYR A 168 -13.36 9.98 -5.62
C TYR A 168 -12.49 8.73 -5.88
N TYR A 169 -12.59 7.72 -5.01
CA TYR A 169 -11.82 6.47 -5.09
C TYR A 169 -12.66 5.27 -5.54
N ALA A 170 -13.76 5.47 -6.26
CA ALA A 170 -14.69 4.38 -6.63
C ALA A 170 -13.99 3.19 -7.31
N ALA A 171 -13.07 3.45 -8.24
CA ALA A 171 -12.30 2.40 -8.91
C ALA A 171 -11.35 1.65 -7.96
N ASP A 172 -10.82 2.31 -6.93
CA ASP A 172 -10.02 1.65 -5.91
C ASP A 172 -10.89 0.77 -5.01
N ILE A 173 -12.14 1.18 -4.73
CA ILE A 173 -13.11 0.37 -3.97
C ILE A 173 -13.45 -0.89 -4.75
N GLU A 174 -13.73 -0.78 -6.05
CA GLU A 174 -13.98 -1.95 -6.92
C GLU A 174 -12.77 -2.89 -6.94
N MET A 175 -11.56 -2.35 -7.13
CA MET A 175 -10.33 -3.12 -7.10
C MET A 175 -10.08 -3.81 -5.76
N TYR A 176 -10.31 -3.10 -4.65
CA TYR A 176 -10.18 -3.64 -3.30
C TYR A 176 -11.20 -4.75 -3.02
N ASN A 177 -12.46 -4.57 -3.43
CA ASN A 177 -13.51 -5.57 -3.26
C ASN A 177 -13.30 -6.82 -4.12
N GLY A 178 -12.68 -6.66 -5.30
CA GLY A 178 -12.30 -7.73 -6.22
C GLY A 178 -10.91 -8.32 -5.96
N ALA A 179 -10.16 -7.80 -4.99
CA ALA A 179 -8.86 -8.35 -4.59
C ALA A 179 -9.03 -9.79 -4.07
N VAL A 180 -7.97 -10.59 -4.16
CA VAL A 180 -7.97 -11.96 -3.66
C VAL A 180 -8.32 -11.93 -2.17
N LYS A 181 -9.43 -12.56 -1.81
CA LYS A 181 -9.86 -12.76 -0.43
C LYS A 181 -9.37 -14.12 0.02
N TRP A 182 -8.53 -14.16 1.03
CA TRP A 182 -8.19 -15.40 1.72
C TRP A 182 -9.02 -15.50 2.98
N VAL A 183 -9.99 -16.42 2.96
CA VAL A 183 -10.78 -16.74 4.15
C VAL A 183 -9.91 -17.64 5.03
N SER A 184 -9.52 -17.12 6.19
CA SER A 184 -8.84 -17.87 7.26
C SER A 184 -9.76 -18.89 7.89
#